data_AF-A0A448ZVZ1-F1
#
_entry.id   AF-A0A448ZVZ1-F1
#
_cell.length_a   1.000
_cell.length_b   1.000
_cell.length_c   1.000
_cell.angle_alpha   90.00
_cell.angle_beta   90.00
_cell.angle_gamma   90.00
#
_symmetry.space_group_name_H-M   'P 1'
#
loop_
_entity.id
_entity.type
_entity.pdbx_description
1 polymer ?
#
loop_
_entity_poly.entity_id
_entity_poly.type
_entity_poly.pdbx_seq_one_letter_code
_entity_poly.pdbx_strand_id
1 'polypeptide(L)'
;MKKINKILLSSAAIITATALPLAAVSCVILNAKQKEAYNKSKELRSLYNSKIKANAADPVFKQVEKNIKSRDEFAKMSDLECTLYIAAVTPLIDILKKL
;
A
#
# COMPACT_ATOMS: atom_id res chain seq x y z
N MET A 1 1.68 7.19 67.45
CA MET A 1 2.84 7.31 66.54
C MET A 1 2.65 6.35 65.36
N LYS A 2 2.99 6.84 64.16
CA LYS A 2 3.20 6.13 62.87
C LYS A 2 1.91 5.64 62.16
N LYS A 3 1.47 6.36 61.11
CA LYS A 3 1.89 6.23 59.67
C LYS A 3 1.09 5.06 59.04
N ILE A 4 0.22 5.18 58.03
CA ILE A 4 0.25 5.86 56.73
C ILE A 4 -1.21 5.81 56.22
N ASN A 5 -1.89 6.94 56.00
CA ASN A 5 -2.13 7.55 54.68
C ASN A 5 -2.56 6.55 53.58
N LYS A 6 -3.84 6.61 53.17
CA LYS A 6 -4.28 7.26 51.91
C LYS A 6 -4.64 6.19 50.85
N ILE A 7 -5.91 6.09 50.51
CA ILE A 7 -6.54 6.75 49.34
C ILE A 7 -6.51 5.82 48.11
N LEU A 8 -7.72 5.52 47.64
CA LEU A 8 -8.11 5.19 46.26
C LEU A 8 -7.75 3.80 45.73
N LEU A 9 -8.66 2.85 45.98
CA LEU A 9 -9.06 1.84 44.99
C LEU A 9 -9.88 2.49 43.85
N SER A 10 -9.30 3.52 43.23
CA SER A 10 -9.83 4.12 42.01
C SER A 10 -8.67 4.24 41.03
N SER A 11 -8.94 3.92 39.76
CA SER A 11 -8.06 4.05 38.59
C SER A 11 -6.83 3.12 38.51
N ALA A 12 -7.04 1.84 38.19
CA ALA A 12 -5.98 1.03 37.55
C ALA A 12 -6.49 -0.13 36.68
N ALA A 13 -7.68 0.00 36.07
CA ALA A 13 -8.11 -0.86 34.97
C ALA A 13 -8.63 -0.03 33.80
N ILE A 14 -7.98 1.11 33.55
CA ILE A 14 -7.91 1.67 32.20
C ILE A 14 -6.54 1.24 31.68
N ILE A 15 -6.36 -0.08 31.45
CA ILE A 15 -5.35 -0.51 30.49
C ILE A 15 -5.97 -0.16 29.15
N THR A 16 -5.79 1.12 28.81
CA THR A 16 -5.47 1.57 27.48
C THR A 16 -6.03 0.65 26.40
N ALA A 17 -7.30 0.88 26.08
CA ALA A 17 -7.74 0.94 24.69
C ALA A 17 -6.84 1.94 23.95
N THR A 18 -5.59 1.55 23.71
CA THR A 18 -4.93 1.84 22.47
C THR A 18 -5.77 1.01 21.49
N ALA A 19 -6.86 1.51 20.93
CA ALA A 19 -6.81 2.60 19.98
C ALA A 19 -5.45 2.58 19.24
N LEU A 20 -5.02 1.37 18.81
CA LEU A 20 -4.57 1.28 17.45
C LEU A 20 -5.64 2.04 16.67
N PRO A 21 -5.27 3.05 15.86
CA PRO A 21 -6.00 3.15 14.62
C PRO A 21 -5.85 1.74 14.05
N LEU A 22 -6.89 0.90 14.18
CA LEU A 22 -7.22 -0.05 13.14
C LEU A 22 -7.17 0.85 11.93
N ALA A 23 -5.99 0.93 11.30
CA ALA A 23 -5.71 1.82 10.20
C ALA A 23 -6.85 1.50 9.29
N ALA A 24 -7.86 2.39 9.27
CA ALA A 24 -9.20 2.02 8.86
C ALA A 24 -8.94 1.38 7.54
N VAL A 25 -9.12 0.05 7.45
CA VAL A 25 -8.79 -0.66 6.24
C VAL A 25 -9.87 -0.09 5.35
N SER A 26 -9.48 0.97 4.66
CA SER A 26 -10.30 1.76 3.80
C SER A 26 -10.61 0.71 2.77
N CYS A 27 -11.74 0.04 2.98
CA CYS A 27 -12.27 -0.97 2.08
C CYS A 27 -12.79 -0.15 0.92
N VAL A 28 -11.87 0.52 0.22
CA VAL A 28 -12.14 1.21 -1.03
C VAL A 28 -12.61 0.12 -1.97
N ILE A 29 -13.91 0.12 -2.21
CA ILE A 29 -14.51 -0.75 -3.20
C ILE A 29 -14.08 -0.15 -4.54
N LEU A 30 -13.13 -0.82 -5.20
CA LEU A 30 -12.71 -0.46 -6.54
C LEU A 30 -13.77 -0.96 -7.53
N ASN A 31 -14.09 -0.14 -8.52
CA ASN A 31 -14.88 -0.60 -9.66
C ASN A 31 -14.08 -1.63 -10.49
N ALA A 32 -14.70 -2.23 -11.52
CA ALA A 32 -14.05 -3.25 -12.33
C ALA A 32 -12.73 -2.79 -12.99
N LYS A 33 -12.71 -1.57 -13.54
CA LYS A 33 -11.54 -1.01 -14.24
C LYS A 33 -10.42 -0.58 -13.29
N GLN A 34 -10.77 0.04 -12.17
CA GLN A 34 -9.84 0.37 -11.10
C GLN A 34 -9.21 -0.90 -10.51
N LYS A 35 -9.99 -1.97 -10.33
CA LYS A 35 -9.50 -3.27 -9.86
C LYS A 35 -8.54 -3.91 -10.87
N GLU A 36 -8.85 -3.84 -12.16
CA GLU A 36 -7.97 -4.30 -13.24
C GLU A 36 -6.62 -3.57 -13.21
N ALA A 37 -6.64 -2.23 -13.17
CA ALA A 37 -5.44 -1.39 -13.11
C ALA A 37 -4.61 -1.66 -11.84
N TYR A 38 -5.28 -1.81 -10.69
CA TYR A 38 -4.64 -2.15 -9.43
C TYR A 38 -3.95 -3.53 -9.47
N ASN A 39 -4.60 -4.52 -10.08
CA ASN A 39 -4.01 -5.85 -10.25
C ASN A 39 -2.76 -5.79 -11.14
N LYS A 40 -2.78 -4.98 -12.21
CA LYS A 40 -1.58 -4.74 -13.04
C LYS A 40 -0.47 -4.05 -12.27
N SER A 41 -0.79 -3.08 -11.42
CA SER A 41 0.18 -2.45 -10.52
C SER A 41 0.81 -3.43 -9.53
N LYS A 42 0.01 -4.35 -8.99
CA LYS A 42 0.49 -5.44 -8.12
C LYS A 42 1.44 -6.37 -8.85
N GLU A 43 1.09 -6.78 -10.07
CA GLU A 43 1.94 -7.60 -10.93
C GLU A 43 3.28 -6.91 -11.19
N LEU A 44 3.24 -5.63 -11.59
CA LEU A 44 4.44 -4.80 -11.80
C LEU A 44 5.32 -4.76 -10.55
N ARG A 45 4.74 -4.46 -9.38
CA ARG A 45 5.47 -4.38 -8.09
C ARG A 45 6.08 -5.72 -7.70
N SER A 46 5.38 -6.82 -7.94
CA SER A 46 5.89 -8.17 -7.64
C SER A 46 7.11 -8.50 -8.50
N LEU A 47 7.03 -8.25 -9.82
CA LEU A 47 8.14 -8.45 -10.74
C LEU A 47 9.34 -7.55 -10.42
N TYR A 48 9.08 -6.27 -10.16
CA TYR A 48 10.07 -5.30 -9.72
C TYR A 48 10.84 -5.80 -8.48
N ASN A 49 10.12 -6.17 -7.42
CA ASN A 49 10.73 -6.67 -6.19
C ASN A 49 11.53 -7.97 -6.40
N SER A 50 11.12 -8.83 -7.34
CA SER A 50 11.83 -10.07 -7.65
C SER A 50 13.15 -9.84 -8.39
N LYS A 51 13.27 -8.73 -9.15
CA LYS A 51 14.40 -8.48 -10.06
C LYS A 51 15.30 -7.31 -9.64
N ILE A 52 14.84 -6.46 -8.70
CA ILE A 52 15.55 -5.24 -8.30
C ILE A 52 16.94 -5.51 -7.70
N LYS A 53 17.13 -6.61 -6.98
CA LYS A 53 18.43 -6.91 -6.35
C LYS A 53 19.58 -7.03 -7.37
N ALA A 54 19.28 -7.51 -8.58
CA ALA A 54 20.26 -7.66 -9.65
C ALA A 54 20.32 -6.43 -10.58
N ASN A 55 19.29 -5.58 -10.60
CA ASN A 55 19.11 -4.55 -11.62
C ASN A 55 18.78 -3.15 -11.05
N ALA A 56 19.02 -2.90 -9.76
CA ALA A 56 18.67 -1.65 -9.08
C ALA A 56 19.29 -0.38 -9.70
N ALA A 57 20.43 -0.52 -10.39
CA ALA A 57 21.09 0.60 -11.08
C ALA A 57 20.48 0.92 -12.45
N ASP A 58 19.63 0.03 -13.00
CA ASP A 58 19.04 0.18 -14.32
C ASP A 58 17.98 1.31 -14.32
N PRO A 59 18.06 2.29 -15.23
CA PRO A 59 17.07 3.36 -15.37
C PRO A 59 15.62 2.86 -15.51
N VAL A 60 15.41 1.68 -16.09
CA VAL A 60 14.10 1.04 -16.23
C VAL A 60 13.48 0.78 -14.85
N PHE A 61 14.28 0.34 -13.86
CA PHE A 61 13.79 0.06 -12.51
C PHE A 61 13.36 1.34 -11.78
N LYS A 62 14.09 2.44 -11.96
CA LYS A 62 13.68 3.76 -11.43
C LYS A 62 12.36 4.25 -12.04
N GLN A 63 12.13 3.95 -13.32
CA GLN A 63 10.88 4.31 -13.98
C GLN A 63 9.71 3.43 -13.52
N VAL A 64 9.96 2.13 -13.31
CA VAL A 64 8.96 1.19 -12.78
C VAL A 64 8.49 1.60 -11.39
N GLU A 65 9.40 1.98 -10.50
CA GLU A 65 9.07 2.41 -9.13
C GLU A 65 8.07 3.58 -9.11
N LYS A 66 8.27 4.57 -9.99
CA LYS A 66 7.37 5.74 -10.12
C LYS A 66 5.96 5.39 -10.61
N ASN A 67 5.78 4.23 -11.23
CA ASN A 67 4.48 3.78 -11.73
C ASN A 67 3.71 2.93 -10.71
N ILE A 68 4.29 2.62 -9.54
CA ILE A 68 3.59 1.88 -8.49
C ILE A 68 2.67 2.85 -7.73
N LYS A 69 1.37 2.58 -7.76
CA LYS A 69 0.34 3.40 -7.09
C LYS A 69 -0.31 2.65 -5.95
N SER A 70 -0.76 3.39 -4.94
CA SER A 70 -1.54 2.87 -3.82
C SER A 70 -2.98 2.54 -4.24
N ARG A 71 -3.69 1.73 -3.43
CA ARG A 71 -5.10 1.39 -3.69
C ARG A 71 -6.01 2.63 -3.67
N ASP A 72 -5.75 3.57 -2.76
CA ASP A 72 -6.51 4.82 -2.65
C ASP A 72 -6.28 5.77 -3.83
N GLU A 73 -5.13 5.68 -4.52
CA GLU A 73 -4.93 6.39 -5.79
C GLU A 73 -5.79 5.81 -6.90
N PHE A 74 -5.86 4.47 -7.02
CA PHE A 74 -6.74 3.83 -8.01
C PHE A 74 -8.22 4.13 -7.77
N ALA A 75 -8.62 4.31 -6.51
CA ALA A 75 -9.98 4.72 -6.12
C ALA A 75 -10.43 6.02 -6.79
N LYS A 76 -9.47 6.93 -7.00
CA LYS A 76 -9.70 8.30 -7.48
C LYS A 76 -9.56 8.42 -9.00
N MET A 77 -9.09 7.36 -9.66
CA MET A 77 -8.89 7.36 -11.10
C MET A 77 -10.21 7.08 -11.83
N SER A 78 -10.43 7.82 -12.90
CA SER A 78 -11.45 7.54 -13.91
C SER A 78 -11.10 6.28 -14.71
N ASP A 79 -12.09 5.70 -15.37
CA ASP A 79 -11.89 4.53 -16.23
C ASP A 79 -10.90 4.81 -17.39
N LEU A 80 -10.85 6.04 -17.90
CA LEU A 80 -9.88 6.47 -18.90
C LEU A 80 -8.45 6.47 -18.32
N GLU A 81 -8.26 7.05 -17.13
CA GLU A 81 -6.96 7.05 -16.46
C GLU A 81 -6.50 5.63 -16.11
N CYS A 82 -7.43 4.74 -15.70
CA CYS A 82 -7.13 3.33 -15.48
C CYS A 82 -6.70 2.63 -16.77
N THR A 83 -7.36 2.91 -17.89
CA THR A 83 -7.02 2.36 -19.20
C THR A 83 -5.63 2.80 -19.66
N LEU A 84 -5.33 4.10 -19.54
CA LEU A 84 -4.02 4.65 -19.88
C LEU A 84 -2.92 4.09 -18.98
N TYR A 85 -3.20 3.92 -17.68
CA TYR A 85 -2.27 3.29 -16.75
C TYR A 85 -1.94 1.85 -17.15
N ILE A 86 -2.96 1.04 -17.47
CA ILE A 86 -2.77 -0.35 -17.92
C ILE A 86 -1.91 -0.38 -19.19
N ALA A 87 -2.21 0.49 -20.16
CA ALA A 87 -1.45 0.58 -21.40
C ALA A 87 0.03 0.97 -21.17
N ALA A 88 0.29 1.89 -20.23
CA ALA A 88 1.65 2.33 -19.90
C ALA A 88 2.46 1.27 -19.14
N VAL A 89 1.81 0.51 -18.24
CA VAL A 89 2.48 -0.48 -17.38
C VAL A 89 2.67 -1.84 -18.05
N THR A 90 1.80 -2.22 -18.99
CA THR A 90 1.92 -3.50 -19.72
C THR A 90 3.29 -3.73 -20.37
N PRO A 91 3.86 -2.79 -21.16
CA PRO A 91 5.18 -2.99 -21.76
C PRO A 91 6.30 -3.09 -20.70
N LEU A 92 6.19 -2.38 -19.57
CA LEU A 92 7.15 -2.49 -18.47
C LEU A 92 7.12 -3.89 -17.84
N ILE A 93 5.92 -4.45 -17.64
CA ILE A 93 5.74 -5.83 -17.17
C ILE A 93 6.39 -6.82 -18.14
N ASP A 94 6.15 -6.66 -19.44
CA ASP A 94 6.69 -7.56 -20.47
C ASP A 94 8.21 -7.50 -20.56
N ILE A 95 8.81 -6.31 -20.41
CA ILE A 95 10.26 -6.13 -20.30
C ILE A 95 10.78 -6.86 -19.06
N LEU A 96 10.18 -6.61 -17.89
CA LEU A 96 10.60 -7.23 -16.64
C LEU A 96 10.51 -8.76 -16.70
N LYS A 97 9.50 -9.33 -17.36
CA LYS A 97 9.37 -10.79 -17.52
C LYS A 97 10.49 -11.41 -18.38
N LYS A 98 11.10 -10.64 -19.27
CA LYS A 98 12.17 -11.09 -20.17
C LYS A 98 13.57 -10.94 -19.59
N LEU A 99 13.74 -10.08 -18.59
CA LEU A 99 14.95 -9.99 -17.76
C LEU A 99 15.05 -11.19 -16.81
#